data_AF-A0A7S4L8C1-F1
#
_entry.id   AF-A0A7S4L8C1-F1
#
_cell.length_a   1.000
_cell.length_b   1.000
_cell.length_c   1.000
_cell.angle_alpha   90.00
_cell.angle_beta   90.00
_cell.angle_gamma   90.00
#
_symmetry.space_group_name_H-M   'P 1'
#
loop_
_entity.id
_entity.type
_entity.pdbx_description
1 polymer ?
#
loop_
_entity_poly.entity_id
_entity_poly.type
_entity_poly.pdbx_seq_one_letter_code
_entity_poly.pdbx_strand_id
1 'polypeptide(L)'
;FLSRCQALTMEVSSLVRKLGHESMQIRKHAMSSILFKIKQKLICIPQLWEADLMIFPLLLEWFNYPNAPLQQEVLELVHSICSAYPDAASTFTQVGAIPFFQEMKRHCNIALKECVGSVLNILLSTPRNENLVKDVLIRSKTIGEKSVQNEMQSEASAIVSQRSHDVSE
;
A
#
# COMPACT_ATOMS: atom_id res chain seq x y z
N PHE A 1 20.83 -18.19 4.55
CA PHE A 1 20.29 -16.95 5.16
C PHE A 1 19.76 -15.98 4.12
N LEU A 2 20.55 -15.59 3.10
CA LEU A 2 20.12 -14.70 2.01
C LEU A 2 18.80 -15.13 1.32
N SER A 3 18.66 -16.40 0.92
CA SER A 3 17.43 -16.88 0.27
C SER A 3 16.17 -16.82 1.14
N ARG A 4 16.32 -16.93 2.47
CA ARG A 4 15.18 -16.91 3.40
C ARG A 4 14.72 -15.48 3.69
N CYS A 5 15.65 -14.53 3.75
CA CYS A 5 15.32 -13.11 3.84
C CYS A 5 14.67 -12.61 2.54
N GLN A 6 15.20 -12.99 1.38
CA GLN A 6 14.61 -12.64 0.08
C GLN A 6 13.19 -13.20 -0.09
N ALA A 7 12.96 -14.46 0.31
CA ALA A 7 11.63 -15.07 0.26
C ALA A 7 10.61 -14.29 1.12
N LEU A 8 11.01 -13.87 2.33
CA LEU A 8 10.15 -13.09 3.22
C LEU A 8 9.83 -11.69 2.64
N THR A 9 10.81 -11.00 2.05
CA THR A 9 10.59 -9.71 1.40
C THR A 9 9.61 -9.83 0.23
N MET A 10 9.75 -10.87 -0.59
CA MET A 10 8.82 -11.14 -1.71
C MET A 10 7.41 -11.49 -1.23
N GLU A 11 7.29 -12.25 -0.14
CA GLU A 11 6.01 -12.56 0.48
C GLU A 11 5.31 -11.30 1.00
N VAL A 12 6.03 -10.44 1.72
CA VAL A 12 5.49 -9.18 2.26
C VAL A 12 5.06 -8.25 1.12
N SER A 13 5.89 -8.05 0.10
CA SER A 13 5.52 -7.23 -1.07
C SER A 13 4.28 -7.79 -1.78
N SER A 14 4.14 -9.11 -1.91
CA SER A 14 2.94 -9.74 -2.47
C SER A 14 1.69 -9.46 -1.62
N LEU A 15 1.80 -9.50 -0.29
CA LEU A 15 0.71 -9.14 0.62
C LEU A 15 0.32 -7.67 0.50
N VAL A 16 1.30 -6.76 0.44
CA VAL A 16 1.05 -5.32 0.26
C VAL A 16 0.29 -5.09 -1.05
N ARG A 17 0.75 -5.66 -2.17
CA ARG A 17 0.08 -5.55 -3.47
C ARG A 17 -1.37 -6.04 -3.46
N LYS A 18 -1.68 -7.09 -2.71
CA LYS A 18 -3.05 -7.62 -2.56
C LYS A 18 -4.00 -6.67 -1.84
N LEU A 19 -3.51 -5.65 -1.14
CA LEU A 19 -4.36 -4.63 -0.50
C LEU A 19 -5.06 -3.72 -1.52
N GLY A 20 -4.50 -3.54 -2.71
CA GLY A 20 -5.12 -2.78 -3.80
C GLY A 20 -5.96 -3.64 -4.77
N HIS A 21 -6.22 -4.90 -4.43
CA HIS A 21 -6.95 -5.82 -5.29
C HIS A 21 -8.46 -5.51 -5.29
N GLU A 22 -9.18 -5.72 -6.40
CA GLU A 22 -10.62 -5.39 -6.51
C GLU A 22 -11.54 -6.20 -5.59
N SER A 23 -11.23 -7.48 -5.40
CA SER A 23 -11.95 -8.36 -4.47
C SER A 23 -11.71 -8.00 -2.99
N MET A 24 -12.79 -7.61 -2.31
CA MET A 24 -12.80 -7.37 -0.85
C MET A 24 -12.27 -8.55 -0.04
N GLN A 25 -12.55 -9.79 -0.47
CA GLN A 25 -12.10 -10.99 0.24
C GLN A 25 -10.57 -11.12 0.20
N ILE A 26 -9.97 -10.84 -0.96
CA ILE A 26 -8.51 -10.87 -1.13
C ILE A 26 -7.86 -9.77 -0.28
N ARG A 27 -8.40 -8.55 -0.33
CA ARG A 27 -7.95 -7.44 0.50
C ARG A 27 -8.01 -7.77 1.98
N LYS A 28 -9.16 -8.24 2.46
CA LYS A 28 -9.38 -8.63 3.87
C LYS A 28 -8.37 -9.69 4.30
N HIS A 29 -8.21 -10.75 3.50
CA HIS A 29 -7.29 -11.83 3.81
C HIS A 29 -5.83 -11.35 3.86
N ALA A 30 -5.41 -10.49 2.93
CA ALA A 30 -4.09 -9.89 2.92
C ALA A 30 -3.87 -9.01 4.17
N MET A 31 -4.83 -8.15 4.52
CA MET A 31 -4.74 -7.30 5.71
C MET A 31 -4.70 -8.12 7.01
N SER A 32 -5.58 -9.12 7.15
CA SER A 32 -5.56 -10.03 8.29
C SER A 32 -4.24 -10.78 8.40
N SER A 33 -3.66 -11.19 7.27
CA SER A 33 -2.36 -11.86 7.25
C SER A 33 -1.23 -10.95 7.70
N ILE A 34 -1.21 -9.69 7.26
CA ILE A 34 -0.25 -8.67 7.69
C ILE A 34 -0.36 -8.44 9.19
N LEU A 35 -1.56 -8.13 9.68
CA LEU A 35 -1.81 -7.88 11.11
C LEU A 35 -1.42 -9.10 11.97
N PHE A 36 -1.76 -10.31 11.51
CA PHE A 36 -1.37 -11.54 12.20
C PHE A 36 0.15 -11.71 12.24
N LYS A 37 0.85 -11.52 11.12
CA LYS A 37 2.31 -11.66 11.05
C LYS A 37 3.03 -10.64 11.94
N ILE A 38 2.52 -9.40 12.02
CA ILE A 38 3.05 -8.39 12.95
C ILE A 38 2.80 -8.81 14.40
N LYS A 39 1.57 -9.23 14.73
CA LYS A 39 1.20 -9.65 16.09
C LYS A 39 2.04 -10.83 16.59
N GLN A 40 2.34 -11.78 15.70
CA GLN A 40 3.19 -12.93 15.99
C GLN A 40 4.69 -12.64 15.84
N LYS A 41 5.08 -11.38 15.58
CA LYS A 41 6.48 -10.95 15.35
C LYS A 41 7.19 -11.74 14.25
N LEU A 42 6.44 -12.26 13.27
CA LEU A 42 6.99 -12.92 12.09
C LEU A 42 7.54 -11.89 11.10
N ILE A 43 6.99 -10.68 11.11
CA ILE A 43 7.52 -9.51 10.41
C ILE A 43 7.54 -8.32 11.36
N CYS A 44 8.56 -7.49 11.25
CA CYS A 44 8.65 -6.19 11.91
C CYS A 44 7.93 -5.12 11.08
N ILE A 45 7.43 -4.08 11.74
CA ILE A 45 6.74 -2.96 11.10
C ILE A 45 7.57 -2.33 9.94
N PRO A 46 8.89 -2.08 10.08
CA PRO A 46 9.70 -1.53 8.98
C PRO A 46 9.79 -2.40 7.74
N GLN A 47 9.70 -3.71 7.90
CA GLN A 47 9.77 -4.64 6.77
C GLN A 47 8.60 -4.47 5.80
N LEU A 48 7.49 -3.85 6.23
CA LEU A 48 6.35 -3.54 5.35
C LEU A 48 6.72 -2.53 4.27
N TRP A 49 7.27 -1.37 4.65
CA TRP A 49 7.60 -0.31 3.70
C TRP A 49 8.97 -0.52 3.04
N GLU A 50 9.90 -1.21 3.70
CA GLU A 50 11.15 -1.65 3.06
C GLU A 50 10.86 -2.62 1.90
N ALA A 51 9.86 -3.50 2.04
CA ALA A 51 9.44 -4.40 0.98
C ALA A 51 8.67 -3.67 -0.12
N ASP A 52 7.69 -2.83 0.25
CA ASP A 52 6.89 -2.07 -0.72
C ASP A 52 6.36 -0.75 -0.14
N LEU A 53 6.87 0.38 -0.64
CA LEU A 53 6.46 1.73 -0.24
C LEU A 53 4.99 2.04 -0.59
N MET A 54 4.34 1.24 -1.43
CA MET A 54 2.90 1.38 -1.71
C MET A 54 2.03 1.12 -0.48
N ILE A 55 2.58 0.57 0.61
CA ILE A 55 1.83 0.37 1.85
C ILE A 55 1.23 1.67 2.39
N PHE A 56 1.90 2.83 2.25
CA PHE A 56 1.39 4.11 2.73
C PHE A 56 0.09 4.53 2.03
N PRO A 57 0.05 4.70 0.69
CA PRO A 57 -1.20 5.03 0.01
C PRO A 57 -2.25 3.91 0.13
N LEU A 58 -1.86 2.64 0.13
CA LEU A 58 -2.82 1.51 0.26
C LEU A 58 -3.50 1.47 1.63
N LEU A 59 -2.80 1.85 2.70
CA LEU A 59 -3.40 1.96 4.04
C LEU A 59 -4.40 3.12 4.12
N LEU A 60 -4.17 4.23 3.41
CA LEU A 60 -5.15 5.31 3.31
C LEU A 60 -6.35 4.89 2.47
N GLU A 61 -6.08 4.29 1.31
CA GLU A 61 -7.11 3.76 0.40
C GLU A 61 -8.00 2.72 1.08
N TRP A 62 -7.47 1.97 2.05
CA TRP A 62 -8.24 1.02 2.85
C TRP A 62 -9.53 1.61 3.41
N PHE A 63 -9.49 2.86 3.87
CA PHE A 63 -10.64 3.54 4.47
C PHE A 63 -11.61 4.14 3.42
N ASN A 64 -11.22 4.18 2.14
CA ASN A 64 -12.11 4.60 1.04
C ASN A 64 -13.05 3.47 0.58
N TYR A 65 -12.74 2.21 0.92
CA TYR A 65 -13.62 1.11 0.54
C TYR A 65 -14.90 1.10 1.40
N PRO A 66 -16.08 0.93 0.77
CA PRO A 66 -17.33 0.81 1.51
C PRO A 66 -17.29 -0.43 2.41
N ASN A 67 -17.65 -0.26 3.68
CA ASN A 67 -17.65 -1.33 4.68
C ASN A 67 -16.28 -2.04 4.84
N ALA A 68 -15.17 -1.30 4.73
CA ALA A 68 -13.85 -1.86 4.94
C ALA A 68 -13.80 -2.63 6.29
N PRO A 69 -13.42 -3.92 6.30
CA PRO A 69 -13.31 -4.67 7.54
C PRO A 69 -12.07 -4.22 8.32
N LEU A 70 -12.05 -4.48 9.63
CA LEU A 70 -10.89 -4.26 10.50
C LEU A 70 -10.40 -2.79 10.55
N GLN A 71 -11.31 -1.82 10.40
CA GLN A 71 -10.94 -0.40 10.36
C GLN A 71 -10.15 0.04 11.59
N GLN A 72 -10.54 -0.44 12.78
CA GLN A 72 -9.87 -0.09 14.01
C GLN A 72 -8.46 -0.66 14.06
N GLU A 73 -8.27 -1.93 13.75
CA GLU A 73 -6.97 -2.60 13.76
C GLU A 73 -6.03 -2.00 12.71
N VAL A 74 -6.55 -1.61 11.55
CA VAL A 74 -5.77 -0.92 10.52
C VAL A 74 -5.38 0.48 10.98
N LEU A 75 -6.27 1.20 11.65
CA LEU A 75 -5.98 2.54 12.17
C LEU A 75 -4.98 2.49 13.34
N GLU A 76 -5.07 1.48 14.19
CA GLU A 76 -4.08 1.17 15.23
C GLU A 76 -2.72 0.84 14.61
N LEU A 77 -2.68 0.08 13.51
CA LEU A 77 -1.44 -0.14 12.76
C LEU A 77 -0.85 1.17 12.23
N VAL A 78 -1.66 2.04 11.61
CA VAL A 78 -1.20 3.37 11.16
C VAL A 78 -0.66 4.17 12.35
N HIS A 79 -1.36 4.18 13.47
CA HIS A 79 -0.93 4.84 14.69
C HIS A 79 0.42 4.30 15.19
N SER A 80 0.60 2.97 15.26
CA SER A 80 1.86 2.35 15.64
C SER A 80 3.00 2.70 14.69
N ILE A 81 2.75 2.72 13.38
CA ILE A 81 3.74 3.12 12.38
C ILE A 81 4.18 4.57 12.63
N CYS A 82 3.23 5.51 12.71
CA CYS A 82 3.54 6.93 12.88
C CYS A 82 4.20 7.23 14.23
N SER A 83 3.75 6.57 15.30
CA SER A 83 4.27 6.80 16.65
C SER A 83 5.69 6.27 16.83
N ALA A 84 6.04 5.15 16.20
CA ALA A 84 7.34 4.53 16.38
C ALA A 84 8.39 5.02 15.35
N TYR A 85 7.94 5.56 14.21
CA TYR A 85 8.82 5.90 13.09
C TYR A 85 8.48 7.28 12.51
N PRO A 86 9.18 8.34 12.95
CA PRO A 86 8.95 9.71 12.46
C PRO A 86 9.08 9.86 10.94
N ASP A 87 10.00 9.12 10.32
CA ASP A 87 10.16 9.10 8.85
C ASP A 87 8.91 8.57 8.15
N ALA A 88 8.29 7.52 8.70
CA ALA A 88 7.05 6.96 8.18
C ALA A 88 5.88 7.93 8.36
N ALA A 89 5.81 8.64 9.49
CA ALA A 89 4.85 9.72 9.70
C ALA A 89 5.04 10.87 8.69
N SER A 90 6.29 11.24 8.40
CA SER A 90 6.59 12.22 7.34
C SER A 90 6.14 11.73 5.97
N THR A 91 6.37 10.45 5.63
CA THR A 91 5.87 9.85 4.38
C THR A 91 4.34 9.88 4.31
N PHE A 92 3.64 9.55 5.39
CA PHE A 92 2.17 9.68 5.47
C PHE A 92 1.72 11.11 5.19
N THR A 93 2.36 12.11 5.82
CA THR A 93 2.05 13.51 5.57
C THR A 93 2.25 13.89 4.10
N GLN A 94 3.30 13.39 3.45
CA GLN A 94 3.60 13.67 2.04
C GLN A 94 2.59 13.04 1.07
N VAL A 95 2.09 11.84 1.36
CA VAL A 95 1.03 11.19 0.55
C VAL A 95 -0.37 11.77 0.81
N GLY A 96 -0.50 12.77 1.69
CA GLY A 96 -1.77 13.46 1.94
C GLY A 96 -2.57 12.89 3.11
N ALA A 97 -1.95 12.20 4.07
CA ALA A 97 -2.65 11.62 5.21
C ALA A 97 -3.35 12.67 6.11
N ILE A 98 -2.78 13.87 6.27
CA ILE A 98 -3.39 14.91 7.11
C ILE A 98 -4.77 15.34 6.61
N PRO A 99 -4.92 15.87 5.37
CA PRO A 99 -6.23 16.26 4.86
C PRO A 99 -7.18 15.06 4.76
N PHE A 100 -6.65 13.86 4.47
CA PHE A 100 -7.42 12.62 4.46
C PHE A 100 -8.07 12.31 5.82
N PHE A 101 -7.28 12.25 6.89
CA PHE A 101 -7.79 11.93 8.21
C PHE A 101 -8.64 13.05 8.81
N GLN A 102 -8.41 14.31 8.43
CA GLN A 102 -9.29 15.43 8.79
C GLN A 102 -10.70 15.24 8.22
N GLU A 103 -10.82 14.88 6.93
CA GLU A 103 -12.13 14.62 6.33
C GLU A 103 -12.75 13.33 6.90
N MET A 104 -11.97 12.26 7.04
CA MET A 104 -12.44 11.01 7.65
C MET A 104 -13.00 11.23 9.07
N LYS A 105 -12.35 12.05 9.89
CA LYS A 105 -12.82 12.38 11.26
C LYS A 105 -14.21 13.03 11.27
N ARG A 106 -14.57 13.76 10.20
CA ARG A 106 -15.88 14.40 10.06
C ARG A 106 -17.00 13.39 9.86
N HIS A 107 -16.71 12.26 9.21
CA HIS A 107 -17.70 11.25 8.82
C HIS A 107 -17.66 9.95 9.60
N CYS A 108 -16.56 9.62 10.28
CA CYS A 108 -16.45 8.35 10.99
C CYS A 108 -17.27 8.33 12.30
N ASN A 109 -17.47 7.12 12.85
CA ASN A 109 -18.19 6.93 14.12
C ASN A 109 -17.36 7.39 15.33
N ILE A 110 -17.99 7.55 16.50
CA ILE A 110 -17.33 8.07 17.71
C ILE A 110 -16.12 7.20 18.12
N ALA A 111 -16.23 5.88 18.03
CA ALA A 111 -15.15 4.95 18.38
C ALA A 111 -13.87 5.18 17.54
N LEU A 112 -14.02 5.43 16.24
CA LEU A 112 -12.89 5.70 15.35
C LEU A 112 -12.39 7.15 15.46
N LYS A 113 -13.26 8.12 15.81
CA LYS A 113 -12.89 9.54 15.90
C LYS A 113 -11.73 9.80 16.85
N GLU A 114 -11.67 9.09 17.97
CA GLU A 114 -10.58 9.23 18.95
C GLU A 114 -9.26 8.72 18.38
N CYS A 115 -9.26 7.51 17.81
CA CYS A 115 -8.08 6.93 17.16
C CYS A 115 -7.58 7.80 16.00
N VAL A 116 -8.49 8.30 15.14
CA VAL A 116 -8.14 9.22 14.04
C VAL A 116 -7.56 10.52 14.61
N GLY A 117 -8.13 11.03 15.69
CA GLY A 117 -7.62 12.21 16.40
C GLY A 117 -6.19 12.02 16.91
N SER A 118 -5.87 10.84 17.46
CA SER A 118 -4.51 10.51 17.93
C SER A 118 -3.52 10.47 16.76
N VAL A 119 -3.88 9.79 15.66
CA VAL A 119 -3.04 9.76 14.44
C VAL A 119 -2.79 11.16 13.90
N LEU A 120 -3.84 11.99 13.79
CA LEU A 120 -3.71 13.38 13.35
C LEU A 120 -2.77 14.18 14.25
N ASN A 121 -2.86 14.01 15.57
CA ASN A 121 -1.98 14.72 16.50
C ASN A 121 -0.50 14.37 16.26
N ILE A 122 -0.20 13.09 16.02
CA ILE A 122 1.17 12.64 15.69
C ILE A 122 1.63 13.23 14.36
N LEU A 123 0.81 13.14 13.32
CA LEU A 123 1.16 13.65 11.99
C LEU A 123 1.41 15.16 12.00
N LEU A 124 0.60 15.93 12.73
CA LEU A 124 0.74 17.39 12.86
C LEU A 124 1.95 17.79 13.72
N SER A 125 2.34 16.95 14.68
CA SER A 125 3.51 17.19 15.53
C SER A 125 4.82 16.73 14.90
N THR A 126 4.77 15.94 13.82
CA THR A 126 5.96 15.40 13.15
C THR A 126 6.55 16.44 12.19
N PRO A 127 7.86 16.78 12.28
CA PRO A 127 8.50 17.69 11.35
C PRO A 127 8.54 17.09 9.93
N ARG A 128 8.30 17.91 8.91
CA ARG A 128 8.32 17.48 7.50
C ARG A 128 9.76 17.14 7.08
N ASN A 129 10.03 15.89 6.68
CA ASN A 129 11.33 15.48 6.13
C ASN A 129 11.27 15.37 4.59
N GLU A 130 11.73 16.40 3.88
CA GLU A 130 11.59 16.55 2.42
C GLU A 130 12.41 15.54 1.58
N ASN A 131 13.28 14.71 2.19
CA ASN A 131 14.24 13.88 1.47
C ASN A 131 13.70 12.52 0.97
N LEU A 132 12.55 12.04 1.47
CA LEU A 132 11.99 10.71 1.13
C LEU A 132 11.06 10.72 -0.11
N VAL A 133 10.73 11.90 -0.63
CA VAL A 133 9.74 12.11 -1.71
C VAL A 133 10.16 11.46 -3.05
N LYS A 134 11.47 11.46 -3.32
CA LYS A 134 11.99 11.05 -4.63
C LYS A 134 11.73 9.57 -4.92
N ASP A 135 11.81 8.71 -3.92
CA ASP A 135 11.71 7.26 -4.13
C ASP A 135 10.28 6.74 -4.26
N VAL A 136 9.32 7.36 -3.54
CA VAL A 136 7.89 7.00 -3.63
C VAL A 136 7.30 7.46 -4.97
N LEU A 137 7.57 8.71 -5.38
CA LEU A 137 7.01 9.26 -6.62
C LEU A 137 7.56 8.58 -7.88
N ILE A 138 8.83 8.15 -7.87
CA ILE A 138 9.43 7.41 -8.98
C ILE A 138 8.77 6.04 -9.16
N ARG A 139 8.45 5.32 -8.07
CA ARG A 139 7.80 4.00 -8.16
C ARG A 139 6.34 4.08 -8.61
N SER A 140 5.57 5.06 -8.14
CA SER A 140 4.17 5.24 -8.56
C SER A 140 4.03 5.52 -10.06
N LYS A 141 4.98 6.27 -10.65
CA LYS A 141 5.03 6.51 -12.11
C LYS A 141 5.28 5.22 -12.91
N THR A 142 6.12 4.32 -12.42
CA THR A 142 6.40 3.05 -13.12
C THR A 142 5.23 2.05 -13.13
N ILE A 143 4.21 2.22 -12.29
CA ILE A 143 3.01 1.36 -12.30
C ILE A 143 2.00 1.84 -13.37
N GLY A 144 1.88 3.15 -13.57
CA GLY A 144 1.06 3.71 -14.66
C GLY A 144 1.60 3.40 -16.05
N GLU A 145 2.93 3.37 -16.22
CA GLU A 145 3.56 3.07 -17.52
C GLU A 145 3.63 1.57 -17.83
N LYS A 146 3.70 0.69 -16.81
CA LYS A 146 3.72 -0.76 -17.02
C LYS A 146 2.37 -1.35 -17.43
N SER A 147 1.26 -0.73 -17.04
CA SER A 147 -0.08 -1.19 -17.46
C SER A 147 -0.35 -0.88 -18.94
N VAL A 148 0.13 0.27 -19.45
CA VAL A 148 -0.06 0.63 -20.86
C VAL A 148 0.85 -0.16 -21.80
N GLN A 149 2.10 -0.45 -21.37
CA GLN A 149 3.04 -1.18 -22.22
C GLN A 149 2.71 -2.68 -22.36
N ASN A 150 2.10 -3.29 -21.33
CA ASN A 150 1.76 -4.72 -21.36
C ASN A 150 0.52 -5.04 -22.21
N GLU A 151 -0.41 -4.11 -22.37
CA GLU A 151 -1.55 -4.29 -23.29
C GLU A 151 -1.10 -4.14 -24.75
N MET A 152 -0.21 -3.19 -25.07
CA MET A 152 0.31 -3.00 -26.43
C MET A 152 1.24 -4.12 -26.90
N GLN A 153 1.98 -4.80 -26.00
CA GLN A 153 2.85 -5.93 -26.36
C GLN A 153 2.09 -7.27 -26.51
N SER A 154 0.91 -7.41 -25.91
CA SER A 154 0.05 -8.59 -26.10
C SER A 154 -0.62 -8.55 -27.48
N GLU A 155 -1.10 -7.39 -27.92
CA GLU A 155 -1.72 -7.23 -29.24
C GLU A 155 -0.71 -7.34 -30.39
N ALA A 156 0.52 -6.84 -30.22
CA ALA A 156 1.57 -6.95 -31.25
C ALA A 156 2.03 -8.41 -31.49
N SER A 157 1.97 -9.28 -30.48
CA SER A 157 2.35 -10.69 -30.63
C SER A 157 1.25 -11.54 -31.28
N ALA A 158 -0.02 -11.15 -31.15
CA ALA A 158 -1.14 -11.82 -31.80
C ALA A 158 -1.20 -11.55 -33.33
N ILE A 159 -0.77 -10.36 -33.78
CA ILE A 159 -0.83 -9.97 -35.19
C ILE A 159 0.30 -10.62 -36.03
N VAL A 160 1.46 -10.93 -35.44
CA VAL A 160 2.59 -11.55 -36.15
C VAL A 160 2.36 -13.04 -36.46
N SER A 161 1.46 -13.72 -35.75
CA SER A 161 1.20 -15.15 -35.96
C SER A 161 0.22 -15.46 -37.10
N GLN A 162 -0.53 -14.46 -37.61
CA GLN A 162 -1.52 -14.68 -38.67
C GLN A 162 -1.03 -14.38 -40.10
N ARG A 163 0.23 -13.98 -40.30
CA ARG A 163 0.75 -13.60 -41.63
C ARG A 163 1.68 -14.63 -42.30
N SER A 164 1.79 -15.83 -41.74
CA SER A 164 2.69 -16.89 -42.24
C SER A 164 2.02 -17.97 -43.10
N HIS A 165 0.71 -17.87 -43.35
CA HIS A 165 -0.03 -18.80 -44.21
C HIS A 165 -0.75 -18.07 -45.34
N ASP A 166 0.01 -17.38 -46.20
CA ASP A 166 -0.48 -17.09 -47.56
C ASP A 166 0.67 -16.77 -48.53
N VAL A 167 1.58 -17.74 -48.70
CA VAL A 167 2.43 -17.84 -49.91
C VAL A 167 2.66 -19.32 -50.14
N SER A 168 1.81 -19.96 -50.93
CA SER A 168 2.11 -21.07 -51.86
C SER A 168 0.82 -21.76 -52.30
N GLU A 169 0.23 -21.31 -53.41
CA GLU A 169 0.03 -22.09 -54.65
C GLU A 169 -0.49 -21.17 -55.78
#